data_AF-A0A354FUP0-F1
#
_entry.id   AF-A0A354FUP0-F1
#
_cell.length_a   1.000
_cell.length_b   1.000
_cell.length_c   1.000
_cell.angle_alpha   90.00
_cell.angle_beta   90.00
_cell.angle_gamma   90.00
#
_symmetry.space_group_name_H-M   'P 1'
#
loop_
_entity.id
_entity.type
_entity.pdbx_description
1 polymer ?
#
loop_
_entity_poly.entity_id
_entity_poly.type
_entity_poly.pdbx_seq_one_letter_code
_entity_poly.pdbx_strand_id
1 'polypeptide(L)'
;MIRQLIVRKGGRKINLRPGEVMSAISKAKNSELPLSGIEDDLIAEIAVAYQNELRAQNAVDFDDLLLLGERVLREYSKVREFWQDKFQYITVDEFQDTNNLQMKLLQQLVGESNNICVVGDDDQSIYGWRGAQVANILQFERFFPNPKVIRLEENYRSTQAVLEVANSLIRHNTGRREKKLRPTISGGDLVRLVSMPGDQEEAEWIVSEIVAQREEGRVLEDFAILFRTNGQIRKMEEVLREAKIPYRMVGAQSFYDRKEVRDILSYIQVLNQPELDIPLLRVLNTPPRGIGNTTSMAALDWSRDENQSIWETLIDENFLTQVSSKVMNSIHAFTGRVEKARRDLIDGMHAGVVMDEWLREMEFDEWLMRQCKTDKEKDVRREGVSTTIASLTEAIKKGKSLSDFLDQTALDAEKEDDLEKRSGVTLITLHAAKGLEYPVVYLVGLEEGILPHKRSIEEGTRDEERRLLYVGITRAQVKMTMTYCATRVKWGKEEACEASSFIRELNPDWIHEEGYEDIMGAEASEEELRGFFSAMSDMLDE
;
A
#
# COMPACT_ATOMS: atom_id res chain seq x y z
N MET A 1 -6.36 -22.70 -8.65
CA MET A 1 -7.17 -23.63 -7.84
C MET A 1 -8.50 -23.05 -7.39
N ILE A 2 -8.58 -22.11 -6.43
CA ILE A 2 -9.87 -21.66 -5.87
C ILE A 2 -10.85 -21.07 -6.90
N ARG A 3 -10.35 -20.30 -7.87
CA ARG A 3 -11.16 -19.80 -9.00
C ARG A 3 -11.84 -20.94 -9.78
N GLN A 4 -11.15 -22.06 -9.99
CA GLN A 4 -11.70 -23.23 -10.70
C GLN A 4 -12.75 -23.95 -9.84
N LEU A 5 -12.54 -24.03 -8.53
CA LEU A 5 -13.49 -24.65 -7.60
C LEU A 5 -14.79 -23.86 -7.48
N ILE A 6 -14.72 -22.53 -7.40
CA ILE A 6 -15.89 -21.64 -7.43
C ILE A 6 -16.74 -21.89 -8.69
N VAL A 7 -16.08 -22.02 -9.85
CA VAL A 7 -16.77 -22.31 -11.12
C VAL A 7 -17.41 -23.71 -11.10
N ARG A 8 -16.66 -24.74 -10.68
CA ARG A 8 -17.15 -26.14 -10.63
C ARG A 8 -18.32 -26.34 -9.66
N LYS A 9 -18.36 -25.59 -8.56
CA LYS A 9 -19.38 -25.69 -7.51
C LYS A 9 -20.57 -24.75 -7.68
N GLY A 10 -20.64 -24.01 -8.79
CA GLY A 10 -21.80 -23.16 -9.11
C GLY A 10 -21.80 -21.76 -8.50
N GLY A 11 -20.72 -21.33 -7.83
CA GLY A 11 -20.60 -19.98 -7.24
C GLY A 11 -20.60 -18.83 -8.23
N ARG A 12 -20.49 -19.12 -9.54
CA ARG A 12 -20.67 -18.14 -10.61
C ARG A 12 -22.09 -17.56 -10.66
N LYS A 13 -23.10 -18.31 -10.22
CA LYS A 13 -24.51 -17.87 -10.25
C LYS A 13 -24.84 -16.79 -9.21
N ILE A 14 -24.02 -16.66 -8.17
CA ILE A 14 -24.20 -15.68 -7.08
C ILE A 14 -23.04 -14.67 -6.98
N ASN A 15 -22.19 -14.62 -8.00
CA ASN A 15 -21.03 -13.71 -8.06
C ASN A 15 -20.04 -13.84 -6.88
N LEU A 16 -19.89 -15.06 -6.33
CA LEU A 16 -19.01 -15.33 -5.19
C LEU A 16 -17.54 -15.08 -5.55
N ARG A 17 -16.84 -14.24 -4.77
CA ARG A 17 -15.48 -13.80 -5.11
C ARG A 17 -14.41 -14.70 -4.48
N PRO A 18 -13.31 -15.01 -5.19
CA PRO A 18 -12.21 -15.81 -4.63
C PRO A 18 -11.62 -15.28 -3.32
N GLY A 19 -11.56 -13.95 -3.15
CA GLY A 19 -11.04 -13.34 -1.93
C GLY A 19 -11.96 -13.57 -0.71
N GLU A 20 -13.28 -13.55 -0.90
CA GLU A 20 -14.26 -13.84 0.15
C GLU A 20 -14.09 -15.29 0.63
N VAL A 21 -13.95 -16.23 -0.31
CA VAL A 21 -13.69 -17.65 0.00
C VAL A 21 -12.36 -17.84 0.72
N MET A 22 -11.27 -17.25 0.22
CA MET A 22 -9.95 -17.34 0.88
C MET A 22 -9.96 -16.73 2.28
N SER A 23 -10.62 -15.59 2.47
CA SER A 23 -10.75 -14.92 3.77
C SER A 23 -11.55 -15.79 4.74
N ALA A 24 -12.66 -16.38 4.30
CA ALA A 24 -13.45 -17.30 5.10
C ALA A 24 -12.65 -18.57 5.49
N ILE A 25 -11.89 -19.15 4.54
CA ILE A 25 -11.00 -20.29 4.81
C ILE A 25 -9.96 -19.91 5.85
N SER A 26 -9.26 -18.79 5.65
CA SER A 26 -8.21 -18.34 6.56
C SER A 26 -8.76 -18.04 7.95
N LYS A 27 -9.92 -17.36 8.04
CA LYS A 27 -10.62 -17.12 9.30
C LYS A 27 -11.01 -18.42 9.99
N ALA A 28 -11.55 -19.38 9.25
CA ALA A 28 -11.91 -20.70 9.78
C ALA A 28 -10.69 -21.47 10.31
N LYS A 29 -9.59 -21.52 9.53
CA LYS A 29 -8.32 -22.14 9.96
C LYS A 29 -7.75 -21.49 11.22
N ASN A 30 -7.66 -20.16 11.25
CA ASN A 30 -7.12 -19.42 12.39
C ASN A 30 -8.03 -19.47 13.64
N SER A 31 -9.31 -19.80 13.46
CA SER A 31 -10.27 -20.00 14.56
C SER A 31 -10.51 -21.48 14.89
N GLU A 32 -9.80 -22.40 14.22
CA GLU A 32 -9.98 -23.86 14.30
C GLU A 32 -11.42 -24.33 14.06
N LEU A 33 -12.20 -23.53 13.35
CA LEU A 33 -13.51 -23.91 12.87
C LEU A 33 -13.32 -24.96 11.76
N PRO A 34 -14.01 -26.10 11.78
CA PRO A 34 -14.03 -27.01 10.65
C PRO A 34 -14.42 -26.23 9.39
N LEU A 35 -13.76 -26.47 8.25
CA LEU A 35 -14.12 -25.79 7.00
C LEU A 35 -15.58 -26.04 6.58
N SER A 36 -16.15 -27.17 7.00
CA SER A 36 -17.58 -27.51 6.83
C SER A 36 -18.53 -26.72 7.75
N GLY A 37 -17.98 -26.01 8.75
CA GLY A 37 -18.74 -25.19 9.70
C GLY A 37 -18.76 -23.70 9.34
N ILE A 38 -18.20 -23.31 8.19
CA ILE A 38 -18.35 -21.95 7.66
C ILE A 38 -19.85 -21.71 7.41
N GLU A 39 -20.38 -20.56 7.88
CA GLU A 39 -21.82 -20.26 7.86
C GLU A 39 -22.44 -20.30 6.45
N ASP A 40 -21.69 -19.93 5.42
CA ASP A 40 -22.12 -20.04 4.02
C ASP A 40 -21.81 -21.45 3.50
N ASP A 41 -22.86 -22.24 3.29
CA ASP A 41 -22.77 -23.64 2.82
C ASP A 41 -21.96 -23.79 1.52
N LEU A 42 -22.09 -22.84 0.59
CA LEU A 42 -21.35 -22.90 -0.67
C LEU A 42 -19.87 -22.61 -0.46
N ILE A 43 -19.54 -21.61 0.37
CA ILE A 43 -18.16 -21.33 0.76
C ILE A 43 -17.58 -22.54 1.50
N ALA A 44 -18.32 -23.16 2.41
CA ALA A 44 -17.92 -24.36 3.15
C ALA A 44 -17.60 -25.53 2.21
N GLU A 45 -18.46 -25.80 1.22
CA GLU A 45 -18.22 -26.83 0.20
C GLU A 45 -16.95 -26.56 -0.63
N ILE A 46 -16.76 -25.31 -1.04
CA ILE A 46 -15.58 -24.90 -1.82
C ILE A 46 -14.32 -25.00 -0.96
N ALA A 47 -14.38 -24.61 0.31
CA ALA A 47 -13.29 -24.69 1.27
C ALA A 47 -12.83 -26.14 1.50
N VAL A 48 -13.78 -27.07 1.70
CA VAL A 48 -13.48 -28.50 1.84
C VAL A 48 -12.84 -29.05 0.56
N ALA A 49 -13.38 -28.72 -0.61
CA ALA A 49 -12.80 -29.14 -1.89
C ALA A 49 -11.40 -28.57 -2.11
N TYR A 50 -11.17 -27.31 -1.71
CA TYR A 50 -9.86 -26.65 -1.78
C TYR A 50 -8.82 -27.37 -0.92
N GLN A 51 -9.15 -27.71 0.33
CA GLN A 51 -8.23 -28.43 1.20
C GLN A 51 -7.93 -29.85 0.69
N ASN A 52 -8.91 -30.52 0.09
CA ASN A 52 -8.70 -31.85 -0.51
C ASN A 52 -7.77 -31.79 -1.72
N GLU A 53 -7.89 -30.75 -2.55
CA GLU A 53 -7.00 -30.55 -3.70
C GLU A 53 -5.56 -30.21 -3.26
N LEU A 54 -5.38 -29.37 -2.24
CA LEU A 54 -4.07 -29.14 -1.62
C LEU A 54 -3.42 -30.46 -1.17
N ARG A 55 -4.18 -31.31 -0.46
CA ARG A 55 -3.70 -32.63 -0.01
C ARG A 55 -3.34 -33.56 -1.16
N ALA A 56 -4.17 -33.61 -2.21
CA ALA A 56 -3.90 -34.45 -3.39
C ALA A 56 -2.61 -34.04 -4.13
N GLN A 57 -2.24 -32.76 -4.06
CA GLN A 57 -1.02 -32.21 -4.64
C GLN A 57 0.17 -32.21 -3.68
N ASN A 58 0.00 -32.72 -2.45
CA ASN A 58 0.99 -32.64 -1.38
C ASN A 58 1.47 -31.19 -1.14
N ALA A 59 0.55 -30.24 -1.20
CA ALA A 59 0.79 -28.81 -1.01
C ALA A 59 0.14 -28.31 0.28
N VAL A 60 0.66 -27.21 0.81
CA VAL A 60 0.16 -26.51 2.00
C VAL A 60 0.11 -25.01 1.70
N ASP A 61 -0.85 -24.30 2.29
CA ASP A 61 -0.87 -22.84 2.30
C ASP A 61 -0.23 -22.27 3.58
N PHE A 62 -0.20 -20.94 3.70
CA PHE A 62 0.43 -20.28 4.85
C PHE A 62 -0.24 -20.62 6.19
N ASP A 63 -1.56 -20.71 6.22
CA ASP A 63 -2.30 -21.05 7.44
C ASP A 63 -2.07 -22.54 7.82
N ASP A 64 -1.93 -23.42 6.82
CA ASP A 64 -1.61 -24.84 7.01
C ASP A 64 -0.25 -25.04 7.70
N LEU A 65 0.74 -24.15 7.50
CA LEU A 65 2.03 -24.26 8.17
C LEU A 65 1.89 -24.26 9.70
N LEU A 66 1.05 -23.35 10.22
CA LEU A 66 0.79 -23.26 11.65
C LEU A 66 -0.14 -24.38 12.12
N LEU A 67 -1.20 -24.67 11.35
CA LEU A 67 -2.21 -25.66 11.72
C LEU A 67 -1.65 -27.08 11.75
N LEU A 68 -0.87 -27.46 10.74
CA LEU A 68 -0.22 -28.76 10.69
C LEU A 68 0.93 -28.83 11.70
N GLY A 69 1.66 -27.73 11.91
CA GLY A 69 2.68 -27.63 12.95
C GLY A 69 2.11 -27.93 14.34
N GLU A 70 1.04 -27.23 14.73
CA GLU A 70 0.35 -27.46 16.01
C GLU A 70 -0.13 -28.91 16.11
N ARG A 71 -0.78 -29.39 15.04
CA ARG A 71 -1.35 -30.74 15.01
C ARG A 71 -0.28 -31.82 15.19
N VAL A 72 0.86 -31.69 14.52
CA VAL A 72 1.96 -32.65 14.63
C VAL A 72 2.50 -32.69 16.06
N LEU A 73 2.72 -31.53 16.68
CA LEU A 73 3.18 -31.48 18.07
C LEU A 73 2.13 -32.03 19.04
N ARG A 74 0.84 -31.78 18.79
CA ARG A 74 -0.25 -32.30 19.62
C ARG A 74 -0.41 -33.82 19.52
N GLU A 75 -0.40 -34.37 18.30
CA GLU A 75 -0.68 -35.79 18.04
C GLU A 75 0.54 -36.71 18.21
N TYR A 76 1.76 -36.22 18.02
CA TYR A 76 2.98 -37.04 18.03
C TYR A 76 3.95 -36.62 19.14
N SER A 77 3.82 -37.22 20.33
CA SER A 77 4.59 -36.82 21.52
C SER A 77 6.11 -36.84 21.30
N LYS A 78 6.65 -37.85 20.61
CA LYS A 78 8.10 -37.94 20.32
C LYS A 78 8.63 -36.73 19.53
N VAL A 79 7.82 -36.18 18.62
CA VAL A 79 8.21 -34.98 17.85
C VAL A 79 8.15 -33.75 18.75
N ARG A 80 7.12 -33.65 19.58
CA ARG A 80 6.99 -32.58 20.58
C ARG A 80 8.13 -32.58 21.59
N GLU A 81 8.44 -33.72 22.17
CA GLU A 81 9.55 -33.95 23.11
C GLU A 81 10.88 -33.56 22.48
N PHE A 82 11.14 -33.97 21.23
CA PHE A 82 12.35 -33.57 20.50
C PHE A 82 12.51 -32.04 20.42
N TRP A 83 11.43 -31.30 20.13
CA TRP A 83 11.48 -29.85 20.04
C TRP A 83 11.55 -29.17 21.42
N GLN A 84 10.87 -29.70 22.42
CA GLN A 84 10.94 -29.23 23.81
C GLN A 84 12.36 -29.39 24.38
N ASP A 85 13.02 -30.53 24.12
CA ASP A 85 14.40 -30.78 24.54
C ASP A 85 15.39 -29.84 23.83
N LYS A 86 15.13 -29.53 22.56
CA LYS A 86 15.97 -28.63 21.77
C LYS A 86 15.78 -27.16 22.15
N PHE A 87 14.55 -26.73 22.43
CA PHE A 87 14.19 -25.35 22.74
C PHE A 87 13.72 -25.21 24.18
N GLN A 88 14.69 -25.29 25.10
CA GLN A 88 14.42 -25.25 26.54
C GLN A 88 13.97 -23.88 27.06
N TYR A 89 14.25 -22.80 26.31
CA TYR A 89 13.85 -21.43 26.60
C TYR A 89 13.32 -20.80 25.33
N ILE A 90 12.10 -20.26 25.39
CA ILE A 90 11.41 -19.68 24.24
C ILE A 90 11.16 -18.20 24.50
N THR A 91 11.62 -17.36 23.57
CA THR A 91 11.36 -15.92 23.58
C THR A 91 10.44 -15.56 22.43
N VAL A 92 9.38 -14.79 22.69
CA VAL A 92 8.45 -14.31 21.66
C VAL A 92 8.35 -12.80 21.75
N ASP A 93 8.73 -12.13 20.67
CA ASP A 93 8.55 -10.68 20.51
C ASP A 93 7.22 -10.37 19.81
N GLU A 94 6.75 -9.13 19.91
CA GLU A 94 5.49 -8.65 19.33
C GLU A 94 4.27 -9.51 19.69
N PHE A 95 4.24 -10.00 20.94
CA PHE A 95 3.28 -11.00 21.39
C PHE A 95 1.81 -10.56 21.31
N GLN A 96 1.55 -9.25 21.32
CA GLN A 96 0.21 -8.70 21.15
C GLN A 96 -0.43 -9.00 19.78
N ASP A 97 0.39 -9.27 18.77
CA ASP A 97 -0.10 -9.55 17.40
C ASP A 97 -0.33 -11.05 17.16
N THR A 98 -0.19 -11.88 18.20
CA THR A 98 -0.41 -13.32 18.08
C THR A 98 -1.88 -13.66 17.95
N ASN A 99 -2.18 -14.74 17.22
CA ASN A 99 -3.51 -15.33 17.13
C ASN A 99 -3.64 -16.60 18.00
N ASN A 100 -4.85 -17.16 18.09
CA ASN A 100 -5.12 -18.35 18.91
C ASN A 100 -4.32 -19.59 18.49
N LEU A 101 -4.14 -19.81 17.19
CA LEU A 101 -3.41 -20.96 16.67
C LEU A 101 -1.92 -20.88 17.03
N GLN A 102 -1.33 -19.69 16.91
CA GLN A 102 0.04 -19.42 17.35
C GLN A 102 0.20 -19.63 18.86
N MET A 103 -0.78 -19.21 19.67
CA MET A 103 -0.79 -19.46 21.10
C MET A 103 -0.78 -20.96 21.41
N LYS A 104 -1.63 -21.76 20.76
CA LYS A 104 -1.65 -23.23 20.97
C LYS A 104 -0.35 -23.89 20.57
N LEU A 105 0.19 -23.52 19.41
CA LEU A 105 1.50 -24.01 18.95
C LEU A 105 2.59 -23.71 20.00
N LEU A 106 2.59 -22.48 20.54
CA LEU A 106 3.52 -22.05 21.56
C LEU A 106 3.37 -22.84 22.87
N GLN A 107 2.14 -23.11 23.32
CA GLN A 107 1.89 -23.95 24.50
C GLN A 107 2.44 -25.38 24.31
N GLN A 108 2.31 -25.95 23.10
CA GLN A 108 2.89 -27.26 22.80
C GLN A 108 4.42 -27.25 22.86
N LEU A 109 5.07 -26.17 22.40
CA LEU A 109 6.53 -26.04 22.39
C LEU A 109 7.11 -25.73 23.78
N VAL A 110 6.42 -24.93 24.60
CA VAL A 110 6.88 -24.58 25.96
C VAL A 110 6.72 -25.76 26.93
N GLY A 111 5.62 -26.51 26.80
CA GLY A 111 5.31 -27.63 27.69
C GLY A 111 5.18 -27.21 29.15
N GLU A 112 5.41 -28.16 30.07
CA GLU A 112 5.23 -27.94 31.52
C GLU A 112 6.35 -27.11 32.16
N SER A 113 7.47 -26.91 31.45
CA SER A 113 8.61 -26.14 31.95
C SER A 113 8.28 -24.66 32.15
N ASN A 114 7.31 -24.12 31.39
CA ASN A 114 6.94 -22.71 31.38
C ASN A 114 8.14 -21.75 31.22
N ASN A 115 9.21 -22.21 30.57
CA ASN A 115 10.40 -21.41 30.27
C ASN A 115 10.16 -20.49 29.07
N ILE A 116 9.19 -19.60 29.20
CA ILE A 116 8.79 -18.64 28.18
C ILE A 116 9.01 -17.21 28.67
N CYS A 117 9.55 -16.38 27.79
CA CYS A 117 9.59 -14.93 27.95
C CYS A 117 8.89 -14.29 26.75
N VAL A 118 7.82 -13.54 27.00
CA VAL A 118 7.13 -12.78 25.95
C VAL A 118 7.37 -11.29 26.14
N VAL A 119 7.54 -10.60 25.03
CA VAL A 119 7.64 -9.14 24.96
C VAL A 119 6.52 -8.66 24.04
N GLY A 120 5.86 -7.59 24.44
CA GLY A 120 4.81 -7.00 23.63
C GLY A 120 4.16 -5.79 24.29
N ASP A 121 3.41 -5.07 23.48
CA ASP A 121 2.73 -3.84 23.84
C ASP A 121 1.30 -3.87 23.30
N ASP A 122 0.31 -3.98 24.20
CA ASP A 122 -1.12 -4.00 23.86
C ASP A 122 -1.62 -2.72 23.17
N ASP A 123 -0.93 -1.59 23.33
CA ASP A 123 -1.21 -0.34 22.64
C ASP A 123 -0.67 -0.33 21.20
N GLN A 124 0.18 -1.29 20.83
CA GLN A 124 0.75 -1.46 19.49
C GLN A 124 0.17 -2.67 18.73
N SER A 125 -0.97 -3.19 19.16
CA SER A 125 -1.71 -4.26 18.46
C SER A 125 -2.50 -3.69 17.28
N ILE A 126 -1.97 -3.82 16.06
CA ILE A 126 -2.53 -3.19 14.83
C ILE A 126 -2.79 -4.19 13.69
N TYR A 127 -2.71 -5.50 13.96
CA TYR A 127 -3.01 -6.56 12.99
C TYR A 127 -4.28 -7.34 13.33
N GLY A 128 -5.29 -6.69 13.95
CA GLY A 128 -6.57 -7.32 14.29
C GLY A 128 -7.27 -7.90 13.06
N TRP A 129 -7.17 -7.21 11.92
CA TRP A 129 -7.67 -7.69 10.63
C TRP A 129 -7.00 -8.98 10.10
N ARG A 130 -5.83 -9.37 10.63
CA ARG A 130 -5.17 -10.68 10.35
C ARG A 130 -5.51 -11.75 11.38
N GLY A 131 -6.40 -11.46 12.32
CA GLY A 131 -6.81 -12.38 13.39
C GLY A 131 -5.94 -12.31 14.65
N ALA A 132 -5.08 -11.29 14.77
CA ALA A 132 -4.37 -11.03 16.02
C ALA A 132 -5.37 -10.81 17.17
N GLN A 133 -5.04 -11.36 18.35
CA GLN A 133 -5.87 -11.25 19.54
C GLN A 133 -5.08 -10.60 20.66
N VAL A 134 -5.30 -9.30 20.86
CA VAL A 134 -4.73 -8.56 22.00
C VAL A 134 -5.05 -9.22 23.36
N ALA A 135 -6.13 -10.01 23.42
CA ALA A 135 -6.47 -10.82 24.59
C ALA A 135 -5.35 -11.79 25.00
N ASN A 136 -4.52 -12.28 24.06
CA ASN A 136 -3.41 -13.19 24.35
C ASN A 136 -2.39 -12.55 25.32
N ILE A 137 -1.98 -11.31 25.06
CA ILE A 137 -1.06 -10.60 25.96
C ILE A 137 -1.77 -10.13 27.24
N LEU A 138 -3.03 -9.70 27.13
CA LEU A 138 -3.80 -9.23 28.28
C LEU A 138 -4.14 -10.34 29.29
N GLN A 139 -4.26 -11.58 28.81
CA GLN A 139 -4.63 -12.75 29.60
C GLN A 139 -3.50 -13.79 29.66
N PHE A 140 -2.25 -13.36 29.50
CA PHE A 140 -1.08 -14.24 29.49
C PHE A 140 -1.03 -15.19 30.69
N GLU A 141 -1.41 -14.69 31.87
CA GLU A 141 -1.44 -15.43 33.14
C GLU A 141 -2.42 -16.62 33.11
N ARG A 142 -3.41 -16.64 32.19
CA ARG A 142 -4.32 -17.78 31.99
C ARG A 142 -3.63 -18.94 31.27
N PHE A 143 -2.66 -18.65 30.42
CA PHE A 143 -1.94 -19.65 29.63
C PHE A 143 -0.70 -20.16 30.37
N PHE A 144 0.00 -19.26 31.07
CA PHE A 144 1.19 -19.58 31.85
C PHE A 144 1.07 -18.99 33.26
N PRO A 145 0.83 -19.82 34.30
CA PRO A 145 0.55 -19.34 35.65
C PRO A 145 1.79 -18.75 36.33
N ASN A 146 1.58 -17.75 37.19
CA ASN A 146 2.61 -17.05 37.98
C ASN A 146 3.75 -16.42 37.17
N PRO A 147 3.49 -15.70 36.06
CA PRO A 147 4.57 -15.09 35.30
C PRO A 147 5.18 -13.90 36.06
N LYS A 148 6.49 -13.74 35.93
CA LYS A 148 7.15 -12.50 36.39
C LYS A 148 6.85 -11.39 35.38
N VAL A 149 6.02 -10.42 35.77
CA VAL A 149 5.71 -9.26 34.95
C VAL A 149 6.72 -8.14 35.21
N ILE A 150 7.43 -7.73 34.17
CA ILE A 150 8.36 -6.59 34.19
C ILE A 150 7.76 -5.51 33.29
N ARG A 151 7.58 -4.30 33.82
CA ARG A 151 7.07 -3.14 33.06
C ARG A 151 8.22 -2.23 32.72
N LEU A 152 8.43 -2.01 31.42
CA LEU A 152 9.37 -1.01 30.90
C LEU A 152 8.58 0.26 30.64
N GLU A 153 8.62 1.18 31.60
CA GLU A 153 7.85 2.43 31.53
C GLU A 153 8.69 3.59 31.03
N GLU A 154 10.00 3.42 30.89
CA GLU A 154 10.89 4.47 30.41
C GLU A 154 10.99 4.42 28.89
N ASN A 155 10.69 5.54 28.23
CA ASN A 155 10.84 5.70 26.80
C ASN A 155 12.15 6.44 26.49
N TYR A 156 13.00 5.79 25.71
CA TYR A 156 14.32 6.28 25.29
C TYR A 156 14.34 6.79 23.85
N ARG A 157 13.23 6.66 23.12
CA ARG A 157 13.13 7.00 21.69
C ARG A 157 12.73 8.45 21.49
N SER A 158 11.63 8.84 22.12
CA SER A 158 10.88 10.06 21.79
C SER A 158 11.10 11.14 22.85
N THR A 159 11.13 12.39 22.40
CA THR A 159 11.05 13.57 23.27
C THR A 159 9.77 13.54 24.11
N GLN A 160 9.80 14.25 25.24
CA GLN A 160 8.64 14.40 26.12
C GLN A 160 7.42 14.95 25.39
N ALA A 161 7.59 15.94 24.50
CA ALA A 161 6.48 16.51 23.73
C ALA A 161 5.75 15.44 22.88
N VAL A 162 6.50 14.66 22.09
CA VAL A 162 5.93 13.58 21.27
C VAL A 162 5.26 12.52 22.14
N LEU A 163 5.92 12.12 23.23
CA LEU A 163 5.42 11.04 24.09
C LEU A 163 4.16 11.44 24.86
N GLU A 164 4.05 12.68 25.33
CA GLU A 164 2.85 13.15 26.03
C GLU A 164 1.65 13.26 25.08
N VAL A 165 1.85 13.65 23.82
CA VAL A 165 0.79 13.57 22.79
C VAL A 165 0.36 12.11 22.58
N ALA A 166 1.29 11.18 22.41
CA ALA A 166 0.97 9.76 22.25
C ALA A 166 0.22 9.17 23.47
N ASN A 167 0.69 9.46 24.68
CA ASN A 167 0.03 9.05 25.94
C ASN A 167 -1.39 9.63 26.06
N SER A 168 -1.60 10.87 25.64
CA SER A 168 -2.90 11.54 25.68
C SER A 168 -3.93 10.89 24.75
N LEU A 169 -3.48 10.44 23.57
CA LEU A 169 -4.31 9.73 22.62
C LEU A 169 -4.72 8.36 23.18
N ILE A 170 -3.75 7.52 23.52
CA ILE A 170 -3.98 6.09 23.78
C ILE A 170 -4.81 5.83 25.04
N ARG A 171 -4.86 6.77 25.98
CA ARG A 171 -5.69 6.66 27.20
C ARG A 171 -7.19 6.53 26.90
N HIS A 172 -7.63 6.93 25.70
CA HIS A 172 -9.03 6.82 25.28
C HIS A 172 -9.41 5.38 24.86
N ASN A 173 -8.43 4.49 24.63
CA ASN A 173 -8.71 3.07 24.41
C ASN A 173 -9.15 2.38 25.72
N THR A 174 -10.28 1.69 25.66
CA THR A 174 -10.77 0.88 26.79
C THR A 174 -10.13 -0.52 26.78
N GLY A 175 -10.03 -1.16 27.95
CA GLY A 175 -9.54 -2.55 28.05
C GLY A 175 -8.03 -2.75 27.87
N ARG A 176 -7.22 -1.68 27.88
CA ARG A 176 -5.74 -1.75 27.92
C ARG A 176 -5.21 -2.04 29.32
N ARG A 177 -3.99 -2.57 29.43
CA ARG A 177 -3.26 -2.59 30.71
C ARG A 177 -2.82 -1.16 31.03
N GLU A 178 -3.19 -0.67 32.21
CA GLU A 178 -2.80 0.68 32.62
C GLU A 178 -1.28 0.77 32.72
N LYS A 179 -0.72 1.62 31.85
CA LYS A 179 0.68 2.01 31.86
C LYS A 179 0.80 3.44 31.36
N LYS A 180 1.74 4.18 31.95
CA LYS A 180 2.17 5.49 31.49
C LYS A 180 3.63 5.40 31.10
N LEU A 181 3.93 5.66 29.83
CA LEU A 181 5.32 5.81 29.40
C LEU A 181 5.85 7.15 29.89
N ARG A 182 7.03 7.12 30.51
CA ARG A 182 7.76 8.25 31.06
C ARG A 182 8.90 8.59 30.11
N PRO A 183 9.02 9.85 29.68
CA PRO A 183 10.10 10.25 28.79
C PRO A 183 11.42 10.28 29.58
N THR A 184 12.49 9.78 28.96
CA THR A 184 13.85 10.00 29.46
C THR A 184 14.50 11.25 28.84
N ILE A 185 13.94 11.73 27.73
CA ILE A 185 14.36 12.95 27.03
C ILE A 185 13.35 14.06 27.37
N SER A 186 13.74 14.99 28.25
CA SER A 186 12.88 16.10 28.69
C SER A 186 12.72 17.17 27.61
N GLY A 187 11.54 17.80 27.55
CA GLY A 187 11.23 18.86 26.59
C GLY A 187 11.04 18.37 25.15
N GLY A 188 11.63 19.08 24.20
CA GLY A 188 11.41 18.91 22.77
C GLY A 188 10.40 19.92 22.21
N ASP A 189 10.44 20.11 20.89
CA ASP A 189 9.50 20.99 20.20
C ASP A 189 8.08 20.43 20.33
N LEU A 190 7.09 21.33 20.45
CA LEU A 190 5.69 20.94 20.46
C LEU A 190 5.35 20.20 19.16
N VAL A 191 4.46 19.21 19.25
CA VAL A 191 3.99 18.51 18.07
C VAL A 191 3.19 19.48 17.22
N ARG A 192 3.56 19.65 15.95
CA ARG A 192 2.86 20.58 15.05
C ARG A 192 1.64 19.90 14.47
N LEU A 193 0.50 20.58 14.48
CA LEU A 193 -0.72 20.18 13.79
C LEU A 193 -1.08 21.27 12.79
N VAL A 194 -0.95 20.96 11.50
CA VAL A 194 -1.07 21.97 10.44
C VAL A 194 -2.31 21.69 9.59
N SER A 195 -3.13 22.72 9.40
CA SER A 195 -4.26 22.66 8.47
C SER A 195 -3.87 23.16 7.09
N MET A 196 -4.09 22.31 6.08
CA MET A 196 -3.70 22.57 4.69
C MET A 196 -4.93 22.81 3.81
N PRO A 197 -4.85 23.69 2.80
CA PRO A 197 -5.98 23.92 1.89
C PRO A 197 -6.26 22.68 1.03
N GLY A 198 -5.21 22.03 0.53
CA GLY A 198 -5.28 20.86 -0.34
C GLY A 198 -4.10 19.92 -0.18
N ASP A 199 -4.20 18.77 -0.85
CA ASP A 199 -3.18 17.73 -0.89
C ASP A 199 -1.97 18.08 -1.77
N GLN A 200 -2.09 19.07 -2.67
CA GLN A 200 -0.94 19.59 -3.43
C GLN A 200 -0.08 20.48 -2.52
N GLU A 201 -0.70 21.45 -1.85
CA GLU A 201 -0.03 22.38 -0.95
C GLU A 201 0.57 21.64 0.25
N GLU A 202 -0.11 20.60 0.76
CA GLU A 202 0.45 19.68 1.77
C GLU A 202 1.79 19.08 1.32
N ALA A 203 1.87 18.58 0.08
CA ALA A 203 3.08 17.97 -0.45
C ALA A 203 4.19 18.99 -0.67
N GLU A 204 3.89 20.11 -1.32
CA GLU A 204 4.86 21.20 -1.60
C GLU A 204 5.46 21.75 -0.31
N TRP A 205 4.64 21.99 0.70
CA TRP A 205 5.09 22.51 1.98
C TRP A 205 5.93 21.51 2.79
N ILE A 206 5.53 20.23 2.85
CA ILE A 206 6.35 19.23 3.54
C ILE A 206 7.72 19.09 2.86
N VAL A 207 7.76 19.15 1.53
CA VAL A 207 9.02 19.09 0.79
C VAL A 207 9.89 20.33 1.05
N SER A 208 9.32 21.54 1.09
CA SER A 208 10.09 22.74 1.44
C SER A 208 10.66 22.68 2.87
N GLU A 209 9.90 22.17 3.83
CA GLU A 209 10.37 21.96 5.21
C GLU A 209 11.54 20.96 5.30
N ILE A 210 11.49 19.89 4.49
CA ILE A 210 12.58 18.91 4.41
C ILE A 210 13.83 19.55 3.80
N VAL A 211 13.69 20.37 2.76
CA VAL A 211 14.80 21.10 2.13
C VAL A 211 15.44 22.06 3.13
N ALA A 212 14.65 22.89 3.81
CA ALA A 212 15.15 23.83 4.80
C ALA A 212 15.94 23.12 5.92
N GLN A 213 15.40 22.04 6.48
CA GLN A 213 16.10 21.27 7.51
C GLN A 213 17.34 20.52 7.00
N ARG A 214 17.39 20.19 5.70
CA ARG A 214 18.59 19.65 5.07
C ARG A 214 19.69 20.71 4.95
N GLU A 215 19.32 21.95 4.64
CA GLU A 215 20.26 23.09 4.62
C GLU A 215 20.81 23.39 6.02
N GLU A 216 20.02 23.14 7.07
CA GLU A 216 20.46 23.16 8.48
C GLU A 216 21.35 21.95 8.88
N GLY A 217 21.58 21.01 7.97
CA GLY A 217 22.53 19.90 8.13
C GLY A 217 21.92 18.53 8.48
N ARG A 218 20.58 18.37 8.42
CA ARG A 218 19.96 17.02 8.52
C ARG A 218 20.20 16.21 7.25
N VAL A 219 20.25 14.89 7.41
CA VAL A 219 20.34 13.97 6.27
C VAL A 219 18.96 13.50 5.86
N LEU A 220 18.77 13.13 4.59
CA LEU A 220 17.43 12.81 4.06
C LEU A 220 16.82 11.55 4.72
N GLU A 221 17.66 10.66 5.21
CA GLU A 221 17.28 9.42 5.88
C GLU A 221 16.69 9.67 7.28
N ASP A 222 16.87 10.86 7.84
CA ASP A 222 16.28 11.27 9.11
C ASP A 222 14.77 11.52 9.01
N PHE A 223 14.25 11.66 7.79
CA PHE A 223 12.87 12.04 7.53
C PHE A 223 12.02 10.84 7.14
N ALA A 224 10.84 10.75 7.73
CA ALA A 224 9.78 9.84 7.29
C ALA A 224 8.43 10.54 7.11
N ILE A 225 7.74 10.18 6.03
CA ILE A 225 6.38 10.61 5.74
C ILE A 225 5.46 9.39 5.87
N LEU A 226 4.62 9.43 6.89
CA LEU A 226 3.72 8.35 7.28
C LEU A 226 2.32 8.62 6.72
N PHE A 227 1.75 7.61 6.07
CA PHE A 227 0.41 7.70 5.48
C PHE A 227 -0.43 6.45 5.76
N ARG A 228 -1.76 6.60 5.71
CA ARG A 228 -2.69 5.51 6.02
C ARG A 228 -3.01 4.62 4.82
N THR A 229 -3.07 5.21 3.63
CA THR A 229 -3.45 4.55 2.38
C THR A 229 -2.54 4.95 1.22
N ASN A 230 -2.26 4.03 0.30
CA ASN A 230 -1.35 4.25 -0.82
C ASN A 230 -1.84 5.28 -1.86
N GLY A 231 -3.11 5.71 -1.77
CA GLY A 231 -3.64 6.77 -2.64
C GLY A 231 -3.11 8.16 -2.28
N GLN A 232 -2.85 8.39 -0.98
CA GLN A 232 -2.42 9.71 -0.46
C GLN A 232 -1.02 10.11 -0.91
N ILE A 233 -0.15 9.15 -1.22
CA ILE A 233 1.28 9.41 -1.38
C ILE A 233 1.66 9.94 -2.76
N ARG A 234 0.77 9.86 -3.75
CA ARG A 234 1.09 10.20 -5.14
C ARG A 234 1.61 11.63 -5.29
N LYS A 235 0.86 12.61 -4.77
CA LYS A 235 1.26 14.03 -4.88
C LYS A 235 2.59 14.29 -4.19
N MET A 236 2.83 13.64 -3.05
CA MET A 236 4.11 13.69 -2.36
C MET A 236 5.24 13.14 -3.23
N GLU A 237 5.04 11.99 -3.89
CA GLU A 237 6.03 11.44 -4.82
C GLU A 237 6.30 12.40 -5.99
N GLU A 238 5.27 12.98 -6.59
CA GLU A 238 5.38 13.95 -7.68
C GLU A 238 6.22 15.16 -7.26
N VAL A 239 5.91 15.79 -6.13
CA VAL A 239 6.64 16.96 -5.62
C VAL A 239 8.08 16.60 -5.23
N LEU A 240 8.33 15.48 -4.57
CA LEU A 240 9.70 15.03 -4.23
C LEU A 240 10.54 14.84 -5.50
N ARG A 241 9.95 14.31 -6.58
CA ARG A 241 10.63 14.14 -7.88
C ARG A 241 10.91 15.46 -8.57
N GLU A 242 9.94 16.36 -8.59
CA GLU A 242 10.10 17.71 -9.14
C GLU A 242 11.22 18.46 -8.41
N ALA A 243 11.28 18.34 -7.08
CA ALA A 243 12.36 18.88 -6.25
C ALA A 243 13.67 18.09 -6.32
N LYS A 244 13.73 16.99 -7.09
CA LYS A 244 14.90 16.10 -7.22
C LYS A 244 15.41 15.56 -5.87
N ILE A 245 14.51 15.33 -4.92
CA ILE A 245 14.83 14.76 -3.61
C ILE A 245 14.71 13.23 -3.70
N PRO A 246 15.77 12.47 -3.40
CA PRO A 246 15.68 11.02 -3.38
C PRO A 246 14.80 10.54 -2.22
N TYR A 247 13.98 9.54 -2.50
CA TYR A 247 13.10 8.93 -1.52
C TYR A 247 13.00 7.42 -1.74
N ARG A 248 12.56 6.70 -0.70
CA ARG A 248 12.30 5.26 -0.75
C ARG A 248 10.88 4.95 -0.27
N MET A 249 10.25 3.98 -0.92
CA MET A 249 8.92 3.47 -0.55
C MET A 249 9.04 2.22 0.32
N VAL A 250 8.39 2.20 1.49
CA VAL A 250 8.38 1.03 2.39
C VAL A 250 6.95 0.57 2.65
N GLY A 251 6.67 -0.69 2.31
CA GLY A 251 5.35 -1.30 2.52
C GLY A 251 4.28 -0.88 1.50
N ALA A 252 4.66 -0.21 0.41
CA ALA A 252 3.81 0.10 -0.73
C ALA A 252 4.62 -0.03 -2.04
N GLN A 253 3.96 -0.42 -3.13
CA GLN A 253 4.55 -0.42 -4.47
C GLN A 253 4.45 0.99 -5.07
N SER A 254 5.51 1.44 -5.75
CA SER A 254 5.50 2.68 -6.55
C SER A 254 4.27 2.74 -7.46
N PHE A 255 3.73 3.95 -7.65
CA PHE A 255 2.59 4.18 -8.55
C PHE A 255 2.86 3.69 -9.99
N TYR A 256 4.01 4.03 -10.57
CA TYR A 256 4.33 3.70 -11.97
C TYR A 256 4.69 2.23 -12.17
N ASP A 257 4.99 1.51 -11.09
CA ASP A 257 5.21 0.07 -11.11
C ASP A 257 3.93 -0.76 -11.09
N ARG A 258 2.81 -0.13 -10.75
CA ARG A 258 1.52 -0.81 -10.71
C ARG A 258 1.18 -1.34 -12.10
N LYS A 259 0.71 -2.59 -12.15
CA LYS A 259 0.45 -3.30 -13.41
C LYS A 259 -0.49 -2.50 -14.31
N GLU A 260 -1.60 -2.02 -13.77
CA GLU A 260 -2.61 -1.26 -14.49
C GLU A 260 -2.08 0.06 -15.05
N VAL A 261 -1.19 0.73 -14.30
CA VAL A 261 -0.55 1.98 -14.73
C VAL A 261 0.38 1.68 -15.91
N ARG A 262 1.25 0.67 -15.80
CA ARG A 262 2.11 0.23 -16.91
C ARG A 262 1.33 -0.22 -18.14
N ASP A 263 0.19 -0.91 -17.95
CA ASP A 263 -0.67 -1.35 -19.05
C ASP A 263 -1.24 -0.13 -19.83
N ILE A 264 -1.69 0.91 -19.11
CA ILE A 264 -2.19 2.15 -19.72
C ILE A 264 -1.07 2.93 -20.39
N LEU A 265 0.09 3.07 -19.74
CA LEU A 265 1.25 3.74 -20.34
C LEU A 265 1.69 3.04 -21.64
N SER A 266 1.67 1.71 -21.67
CA SER A 266 1.96 0.98 -22.91
C SER A 266 0.90 1.14 -23.99
N TYR A 267 -0.38 1.33 -23.63
CA TYR A 267 -1.39 1.74 -24.61
C TYR A 267 -1.10 3.13 -25.18
N ILE A 268 -0.75 4.10 -24.34
CA ILE A 268 -0.39 5.46 -24.77
C ILE A 268 0.84 5.40 -25.69
N GLN A 269 1.84 4.59 -25.36
CA GLN A 269 3.02 4.34 -26.20
C GLN A 269 2.65 3.75 -27.56
N VAL A 270 1.78 2.73 -27.61
CA VAL A 270 1.31 2.13 -28.89
C VAL A 270 0.51 3.12 -29.71
N LEU A 271 -0.34 3.95 -29.08
CA LEU A 271 -1.09 4.98 -29.80
C LEU A 271 -0.15 6.07 -30.35
N ASN A 272 0.92 6.41 -29.64
CA ASN A 272 1.94 7.34 -30.12
C ASN A 272 2.80 6.72 -31.24
N GLN A 273 3.28 5.48 -31.05
CA GLN A 273 4.20 4.77 -31.92
C GLN A 273 3.98 3.24 -31.88
N PRO A 274 3.15 2.66 -32.78
CA PRO A 274 2.80 1.25 -32.81
C PRO A 274 3.99 0.31 -33.05
N GLU A 275 5.02 0.81 -33.72
CA GLU A 275 6.24 0.07 -34.09
C GLU A 275 7.11 -0.26 -32.87
N LEU A 276 6.77 0.25 -31.67
CA LEU A 276 7.43 -0.12 -30.42
C LEU A 276 6.97 -1.50 -29.94
N ASP A 277 7.82 -2.50 -30.18
CA ASP A 277 7.55 -3.90 -29.88
C ASP A 277 7.25 -4.20 -28.39
N ILE A 278 7.99 -3.59 -27.46
CA ILE A 278 7.85 -3.87 -26.02
C ILE A 278 6.47 -3.43 -25.48
N PRO A 279 6.04 -2.16 -25.66
CA PRO A 279 4.69 -1.73 -25.30
C PRO A 279 3.60 -2.54 -26.02
N LEU A 280 3.79 -2.81 -27.32
CA LEU A 280 2.84 -3.57 -28.13
C LEU A 280 2.63 -4.97 -27.57
N LEU A 281 3.70 -5.73 -27.33
CA LEU A 281 3.63 -7.07 -26.76
C LEU A 281 2.95 -7.10 -25.38
N ARG A 282 3.16 -6.07 -24.55
CA ARG A 282 2.53 -5.95 -23.23
C ARG A 282 1.01 -5.88 -23.35
N VAL A 283 0.51 -5.06 -24.26
CA VAL A 283 -0.92 -4.76 -24.38
C VAL A 283 -1.65 -5.63 -25.40
N LEU A 284 -0.93 -6.35 -26.27
CA LEU A 284 -1.46 -7.15 -27.37
C LEU A 284 -2.58 -8.12 -26.94
N ASN A 285 -2.49 -8.67 -25.73
CA ASN A 285 -3.50 -9.57 -25.16
C ASN A 285 -3.96 -9.17 -23.74
N THR A 286 -3.90 -7.87 -23.43
CA THR A 286 -4.25 -7.29 -22.12
C THR A 286 -5.29 -6.19 -22.31
N PRO A 287 -6.61 -6.45 -22.29
CA PRO A 287 -7.27 -7.69 -21.89
C PRO A 287 -7.20 -8.83 -22.92
N PRO A 288 -7.38 -10.10 -22.50
CA PRO A 288 -7.37 -11.26 -23.38
C PRO A 288 -8.38 -11.14 -24.52
N ARG A 289 -7.87 -11.18 -25.75
CA ARG A 289 -8.66 -11.05 -26.99
C ARG A 289 -8.43 -12.19 -27.97
N GLY A 290 -7.89 -13.31 -27.48
CA GLY A 290 -7.63 -14.50 -28.28
C GLY A 290 -6.28 -14.52 -29.00
N ILE A 291 -5.40 -13.55 -28.73
CA ILE A 291 -4.03 -13.52 -29.24
C ILE A 291 -3.11 -14.15 -28.18
N GLY A 292 -2.96 -15.47 -28.22
CA GLY A 292 -2.21 -16.21 -27.21
C GLY A 292 -0.70 -16.05 -27.33
N ASN A 293 0.04 -16.49 -26.30
CA ASN A 293 1.50 -16.39 -26.25
C ASN A 293 2.19 -17.05 -27.46
N THR A 294 1.65 -18.16 -27.97
CA THR A 294 2.16 -18.83 -29.18
C THR A 294 2.10 -17.93 -30.41
N THR A 295 1.01 -17.17 -30.58
CA THR A 295 0.87 -16.21 -31.68
C THR A 295 1.80 -15.02 -31.48
N SER A 296 1.93 -14.50 -30.26
CA SER A 296 2.85 -13.41 -29.96
C SER A 296 4.30 -13.78 -30.23
N MET A 297 4.72 -15.01 -29.88
CA MET A 297 6.06 -15.51 -30.20
C MET A 297 6.24 -15.71 -31.72
N ALA A 298 5.23 -16.25 -32.42
CA ALA A 298 5.29 -16.39 -33.87
C ALA A 298 5.41 -15.03 -34.59
N ALA A 299 4.70 -14.01 -34.12
CA ALA A 299 4.82 -12.65 -34.64
C ALA A 299 6.22 -12.06 -34.36
N LEU A 300 6.77 -12.30 -33.17
CA LEU A 300 8.13 -11.88 -32.83
C LEU A 300 9.19 -12.57 -33.71
N ASP A 301 9.05 -13.87 -33.96
CA ASP A 301 10.00 -14.61 -34.80
C ASP A 301 9.90 -14.14 -36.27
N TRP A 302 8.68 -13.97 -36.80
CA TRP A 302 8.47 -13.41 -38.14
C TRP A 302 9.04 -11.99 -38.28
N SER A 303 8.84 -11.13 -37.27
CA SER A 303 9.38 -9.78 -37.26
C SER A 303 10.91 -9.76 -37.39
N ARG A 304 11.59 -10.75 -36.79
CA ARG A 304 13.05 -10.91 -36.89
C ARG A 304 13.49 -11.42 -38.26
N ASP A 305 12.78 -12.41 -38.80
CA ASP A 305 13.12 -13.03 -40.08
C ASP A 305 12.96 -12.03 -41.24
N GLU A 306 11.90 -11.22 -41.21
CA GLU A 306 11.61 -10.20 -42.22
C GLU A 306 12.22 -8.82 -41.90
N ASN A 307 12.95 -8.70 -40.79
CA ASN A 307 13.59 -7.46 -40.30
C ASN A 307 12.62 -6.25 -40.26
N GLN A 308 11.46 -6.47 -39.65
CA GLN A 308 10.38 -5.50 -39.48
C GLN A 308 9.90 -5.47 -38.02
N SER A 309 9.07 -4.50 -37.65
CA SER A 309 8.43 -4.45 -36.33
C SER A 309 7.35 -5.52 -36.17
N ILE A 310 6.97 -5.80 -34.92
CA ILE A 310 5.83 -6.67 -34.63
C ILE A 310 4.54 -6.05 -35.16
N TRP A 311 4.42 -4.72 -35.14
CA TRP A 311 3.25 -4.04 -35.72
C TRP A 311 3.10 -4.34 -37.21
N GLU A 312 4.18 -4.19 -37.99
CA GLU A 312 4.20 -4.51 -39.43
C GLU A 312 3.86 -5.99 -39.66
N THR A 313 4.37 -6.88 -38.82
CA THR A 313 4.01 -8.32 -38.85
C THR A 313 2.51 -8.56 -38.62
N LEU A 314 1.88 -7.84 -37.69
CA LEU A 314 0.46 -8.02 -37.37
C LEU A 314 -0.48 -7.49 -38.45
N ILE A 315 0.01 -6.67 -39.38
CA ILE A 315 -0.74 -6.19 -40.55
C ILE A 315 -0.29 -6.86 -41.87
N ASP A 316 0.72 -7.73 -41.83
CA ASP A 316 1.22 -8.48 -42.97
C ASP A 316 0.28 -9.67 -43.28
N GLU A 317 -0.36 -9.62 -44.45
CA GLU A 317 -1.23 -10.68 -44.94
C GLU A 317 -0.52 -12.04 -45.04
N ASN A 318 0.79 -12.06 -45.34
CA ASN A 318 1.54 -13.31 -45.41
C ASN A 318 1.62 -13.99 -44.04
N PHE A 319 1.88 -13.23 -42.97
CA PHE A 319 1.84 -13.73 -41.61
C PHE A 319 0.43 -14.13 -41.19
N LEU A 320 -0.58 -13.30 -41.51
CA LEU A 320 -1.96 -13.53 -41.11
C LEU A 320 -2.55 -14.82 -41.70
N THR A 321 -2.12 -15.23 -42.89
CA THR A 321 -2.51 -16.53 -43.46
C THR A 321 -1.92 -17.75 -42.73
N GLN A 322 -0.86 -17.57 -41.93
CA GLN A 322 -0.22 -18.64 -41.14
C GLN A 322 -0.92 -18.90 -39.80
N VAL A 323 -1.81 -18.01 -39.36
CA VAL A 323 -2.54 -18.17 -38.09
C VAL A 323 -3.97 -18.64 -38.34
N SER A 324 -4.63 -19.18 -37.30
CA SER A 324 -6.03 -19.58 -37.42
C SER A 324 -6.93 -18.38 -37.73
N SER A 325 -8.02 -18.59 -38.47
CA SER A 325 -8.99 -17.54 -38.82
C SER A 325 -9.53 -16.78 -37.60
N LYS A 326 -9.70 -17.45 -36.46
CA LYS A 326 -10.10 -16.81 -35.20
C LYS A 326 -9.06 -15.82 -34.69
N VAL A 327 -7.78 -16.20 -34.75
CA VAL A 327 -6.66 -15.34 -34.32
C VAL A 327 -6.47 -14.18 -35.29
N MET A 328 -6.55 -14.43 -36.59
CA MET A 328 -6.52 -13.40 -37.64
C MET A 328 -7.60 -12.33 -37.40
N ASN A 329 -8.84 -12.74 -37.16
CA ASN A 329 -9.94 -11.81 -36.85
C ASN A 329 -9.68 -10.99 -35.57
N SER A 330 -9.09 -11.61 -34.54
CA SER A 330 -8.69 -10.91 -33.32
C SER A 330 -7.57 -9.89 -33.55
N ILE A 331 -6.60 -10.20 -34.41
CA ILE A 331 -5.51 -9.30 -34.79
C ILE A 331 -6.09 -8.10 -35.56
N HIS A 332 -6.89 -8.33 -36.61
CA HIS A 332 -7.53 -7.25 -37.36
C HIS A 332 -8.41 -6.34 -36.49
N ALA A 333 -9.18 -6.93 -35.57
CA ALA A 333 -10.01 -6.16 -34.65
C ALA A 333 -9.15 -5.27 -33.73
N PHE A 334 -7.97 -5.74 -33.31
CA PHE A 334 -7.06 -4.96 -32.48
C PHE A 334 -6.34 -3.87 -33.29
N THR A 335 -5.73 -4.21 -34.42
CA THR A 335 -4.98 -3.26 -35.25
C THR A 335 -5.89 -2.17 -35.83
N GLY A 336 -7.08 -2.53 -36.30
CA GLY A 336 -8.07 -1.57 -36.79
C GLY A 336 -8.57 -0.59 -35.72
N ARG A 337 -8.63 -1.03 -34.45
CA ARG A 337 -8.91 -0.12 -33.33
C ARG A 337 -7.75 0.85 -33.12
N VAL A 338 -6.50 0.36 -33.05
CA VAL A 338 -5.31 1.22 -32.87
C VAL A 338 -5.28 2.31 -33.95
N GLU A 339 -5.54 1.96 -35.21
CA GLU A 339 -5.63 2.91 -36.31
C GLU A 339 -6.77 3.93 -36.17
N LYS A 340 -7.97 3.49 -35.71
CA LYS A 340 -9.08 4.41 -35.40
C LYS A 340 -8.64 5.44 -34.36
N ALA A 341 -8.15 4.99 -33.20
CA ALA A 341 -7.75 5.88 -32.11
C ALA A 341 -6.61 6.83 -32.51
N ARG A 342 -5.65 6.36 -33.33
CA ARG A 342 -4.61 7.23 -33.91
C ARG A 342 -5.18 8.31 -34.81
N ARG A 343 -6.16 7.99 -35.66
CA ARG A 343 -6.85 9.00 -36.48
C ARG A 343 -7.59 10.03 -35.62
N ASP A 344 -8.30 9.59 -34.59
CA ASP A 344 -9.02 10.48 -33.69
C ASP A 344 -8.06 11.50 -33.01
N LEU A 345 -6.86 11.05 -32.61
CA LEU A 345 -5.80 11.93 -32.09
C LEU A 345 -5.27 12.92 -33.14
N ILE A 346 -5.05 12.47 -34.37
CA ILE A 346 -4.58 13.32 -35.49
C ILE A 346 -5.64 14.37 -35.85
N ASP A 347 -6.91 14.02 -35.78
CA ASP A 347 -8.05 14.90 -36.06
C ASP A 347 -8.32 15.91 -34.91
N GLY A 348 -7.48 15.89 -33.87
CA GLY A 348 -7.48 16.88 -32.79
C GLY A 348 -8.38 16.54 -31.60
N MET A 349 -8.86 15.30 -31.49
CA MET A 349 -9.58 14.87 -30.28
C MET A 349 -8.63 14.83 -29.08
N HIS A 350 -9.16 15.20 -27.91
CA HIS A 350 -8.39 15.26 -26.68
C HIS A 350 -7.91 13.86 -26.25
N ALA A 351 -6.62 13.67 -26.00
CA ALA A 351 -6.05 12.34 -25.76
C ALA A 351 -6.67 11.60 -24.56
N GLY A 352 -7.03 12.32 -23.50
CA GLY A 352 -7.77 11.75 -22.37
C GLY A 352 -9.14 11.17 -22.74
N VAL A 353 -9.85 11.79 -23.70
CA VAL A 353 -11.15 11.30 -24.19
C VAL A 353 -10.96 10.06 -25.07
N VAL A 354 -9.99 10.10 -25.98
CA VAL A 354 -9.64 8.94 -26.82
C VAL A 354 -9.24 7.75 -25.96
N MET A 355 -8.49 7.99 -24.88
CA MET A 355 -8.08 6.94 -23.95
C MET A 355 -9.25 6.36 -23.14
N ASP A 356 -10.20 7.19 -22.68
CA ASP A 356 -11.40 6.69 -21.97
C ASP A 356 -12.27 5.82 -22.90
N GLU A 357 -12.47 6.26 -24.15
CA GLU A 357 -13.20 5.49 -25.16
C GLU A 357 -12.47 4.18 -25.48
N TRP A 358 -11.16 4.22 -25.65
CA TRP A 358 -10.31 3.06 -25.87
C TRP A 358 -10.46 2.01 -24.78
N LEU A 359 -10.32 2.41 -23.51
CA LEU A 359 -10.42 1.49 -22.37
C LEU A 359 -11.81 0.88 -22.26
N ARG A 360 -12.86 1.66 -22.58
CA ARG A 360 -14.24 1.18 -22.62
C ARG A 360 -14.46 0.15 -23.73
N GLU A 361 -14.01 0.42 -24.95
CA GLU A 361 -14.11 -0.51 -26.08
C GLU A 361 -13.31 -1.81 -25.88
N MET A 362 -12.24 -1.75 -25.09
CA MET A 362 -11.43 -2.91 -24.70
C MET A 362 -11.99 -3.67 -23.49
N GLU A 363 -13.08 -3.19 -22.88
CA GLU A 363 -13.60 -3.69 -21.59
C GLU A 363 -12.50 -3.75 -20.51
N PHE A 364 -11.55 -2.79 -20.54
CA PHE A 364 -10.35 -2.83 -19.69
C PHE A 364 -10.72 -2.77 -18.20
N ASP A 365 -11.59 -1.84 -17.81
CA ASP A 365 -12.03 -1.72 -16.41
C ASP A 365 -12.73 -2.98 -15.93
N GLU A 366 -13.67 -3.53 -16.71
CA GLU A 366 -14.36 -4.77 -16.35
C GLU A 366 -13.39 -5.92 -16.19
N TRP A 367 -12.47 -6.07 -17.14
CA TRP A 367 -11.44 -7.08 -17.08
C TRP A 367 -10.54 -6.90 -15.86
N LEU A 368 -10.08 -5.69 -15.58
CA LEU A 368 -9.23 -5.36 -14.46
C LEU A 368 -9.93 -5.65 -13.13
N MET A 369 -11.20 -5.25 -13.00
CA MET A 369 -12.03 -5.52 -11.83
C MET A 369 -12.24 -7.01 -11.59
N ARG A 370 -12.37 -7.82 -12.66
CA ARG A 370 -12.44 -9.29 -12.55
C ARG A 370 -11.13 -9.90 -12.04
N GLN A 371 -9.99 -9.19 -12.16
CA GLN A 371 -8.70 -9.66 -11.64
C GLN A 371 -8.52 -9.38 -10.14
N CYS A 372 -9.11 -8.31 -9.63
CA CYS A 372 -9.01 -7.89 -8.23
C CYS A 372 -9.72 -8.86 -7.28
N LYS A 373 -9.10 -9.15 -6.13
CA LYS A 373 -9.59 -10.12 -5.14
C LYS A 373 -10.43 -9.47 -4.04
N THR A 374 -10.23 -8.18 -3.76
CA THR A 374 -10.92 -7.42 -2.70
C THR A 374 -11.45 -6.10 -3.25
N ASP A 375 -12.46 -5.51 -2.59
CA ASP A 375 -12.93 -4.17 -2.98
C ASP A 375 -11.86 -3.10 -2.77
N LYS A 376 -11.02 -3.24 -1.73
CA LYS A 376 -9.82 -2.41 -1.56
C LYS A 376 -8.87 -2.49 -2.76
N GLU A 377 -8.61 -3.68 -3.31
CA GLU A 377 -7.77 -3.83 -4.50
C GLU A 377 -8.44 -3.22 -5.74
N LYS A 378 -9.77 -3.35 -5.87
CA LYS A 378 -10.51 -2.67 -6.95
C LYS A 378 -10.40 -1.16 -6.86
N ASP A 379 -10.59 -0.60 -5.67
CA ASP A 379 -10.53 0.84 -5.45
C ASP A 379 -9.13 1.37 -5.78
N VAL A 380 -8.08 0.70 -5.29
CA VAL A 380 -6.67 1.06 -5.59
C VAL A 380 -6.36 0.95 -7.09
N ARG A 381 -6.84 -0.09 -7.78
CA ARG A 381 -6.61 -0.25 -9.22
C ARG A 381 -7.41 0.75 -10.07
N ARG A 382 -8.67 1.01 -9.73
CA ARG A 382 -9.49 2.05 -10.38
C ARG A 382 -8.90 3.43 -10.19
N GLU A 383 -8.38 3.68 -9.00
CA GLU A 383 -7.60 4.87 -8.72
C GLU A 383 -6.40 4.91 -9.67
N GLY A 384 -5.56 3.88 -9.74
CA GLY A 384 -4.44 3.80 -10.70
C GLY A 384 -4.82 4.16 -12.14
N VAL A 385 -5.91 3.58 -12.65
CA VAL A 385 -6.44 3.86 -14.00
C VAL A 385 -6.86 5.32 -14.16
N SER A 386 -7.80 5.78 -13.34
CA SER A 386 -8.38 7.14 -13.46
C SER A 386 -7.33 8.22 -13.26
N THR A 387 -6.39 7.97 -12.36
CA THR A 387 -5.26 8.84 -11.99
C THR A 387 -4.27 8.98 -13.16
N THR A 388 -3.98 7.89 -13.89
CA THR A 388 -3.14 7.93 -15.10
C THR A 388 -3.81 8.73 -16.23
N ILE A 389 -5.10 8.51 -16.45
CA ILE A 389 -5.88 9.24 -17.49
C ILE A 389 -6.00 10.72 -17.14
N ALA A 390 -6.22 11.05 -15.87
CA ALA A 390 -6.29 12.43 -15.40
C ALA A 390 -4.96 13.17 -15.63
N SER A 391 -3.82 12.53 -15.35
CA SER A 391 -2.51 13.13 -15.60
C SER A 391 -2.20 13.32 -17.09
N LEU A 392 -2.56 12.35 -17.94
CA LEU A 392 -2.51 12.55 -19.38
C LEU A 392 -3.37 13.75 -19.79
N THR A 393 -4.59 13.82 -19.26
CA THR A 393 -5.54 14.89 -19.59
C THR A 393 -4.98 16.26 -19.22
N GLU A 394 -4.38 16.38 -18.03
CA GLU A 394 -3.80 17.62 -17.55
C GLU A 394 -2.55 18.03 -18.33
N ALA A 395 -1.69 17.07 -18.71
CA ALA A 395 -0.54 17.34 -19.57
C ALA A 395 -0.96 17.92 -20.92
N ILE A 396 -1.97 17.32 -21.56
CA ILE A 396 -2.51 17.82 -22.84
C ILE A 396 -3.13 19.22 -22.69
N LYS A 397 -3.88 19.49 -21.61
CA LYS A 397 -4.41 20.84 -21.33
C LYS A 397 -3.31 21.89 -21.19
N LYS A 398 -2.15 21.51 -20.64
CA LYS A 398 -0.95 22.36 -20.54
C LYS A 398 -0.19 22.49 -21.86
N GLY A 399 -0.73 21.97 -22.98
CA GLY A 399 -0.14 22.07 -24.31
C GLY A 399 0.97 21.06 -24.60
N LYS A 400 1.17 20.05 -23.73
CA LYS A 400 2.17 18.99 -23.95
C LYS A 400 1.66 17.98 -24.98
N SER A 401 2.56 17.41 -25.78
CA SER A 401 2.27 16.29 -26.67
C SER A 401 2.21 14.95 -25.91
N LEU A 402 1.72 13.89 -26.57
CA LEU A 402 1.81 12.52 -26.01
C LEU A 402 3.28 12.12 -25.78
N SER A 403 4.20 12.53 -26.66
CA SER A 403 5.63 12.28 -26.50
C SER A 403 6.17 12.96 -25.25
N ASP A 404 5.86 14.24 -25.04
CA ASP A 404 6.33 14.99 -23.85
C ASP A 404 5.82 14.36 -22.54
N PHE A 405 4.57 13.87 -22.54
CA PHE A 405 4.01 13.16 -21.39
C PHE A 405 4.72 11.83 -21.13
N LEU A 406 4.99 11.05 -22.19
CA LEU A 406 5.68 9.77 -22.10
C LEU A 406 7.13 9.94 -21.67
N ASP A 407 7.84 10.94 -22.20
CA ASP A 407 9.22 11.25 -21.83
C ASP A 407 9.31 11.68 -20.36
N GLN A 408 8.41 12.54 -19.91
CA GLN A 408 8.31 12.89 -18.49
C GLN A 408 8.04 11.66 -17.62
N THR A 409 7.07 10.82 -18.02
CA THR A 409 6.71 9.61 -17.26
C THR A 409 7.83 8.56 -17.25
N ALA A 410 8.57 8.41 -18.35
CA ALA A 410 9.70 7.49 -18.43
C ALA A 410 10.88 7.96 -17.57
N LEU A 411 11.17 9.26 -17.57
CA LEU A 411 12.15 9.88 -16.66
C LEU A 411 11.74 9.73 -15.19
N ASP A 412 10.44 9.74 -14.91
CA ASP A 412 9.92 9.50 -13.57
C ASP A 412 10.11 8.02 -13.19
N ALA A 413 9.80 7.06 -14.08
CA ALA A 413 9.91 5.63 -13.83
C ALA A 413 11.37 5.11 -13.76
N GLU A 414 12.27 5.56 -14.62
CA GLU A 414 13.69 5.13 -14.59
C GLU A 414 14.42 5.62 -13.33
N LYS A 415 13.98 6.74 -12.74
CA LYS A 415 14.48 7.19 -11.43
C LYS A 415 14.05 6.25 -10.30
N GLU A 416 12.93 5.52 -10.41
CA GLU A 416 12.43 4.66 -9.33
C GLU A 416 13.30 3.45 -9.02
N ASP A 417 13.74 2.72 -10.06
CA ASP A 417 14.58 1.52 -9.91
C ASP A 417 15.95 1.85 -9.26
N ASP A 418 16.42 3.09 -9.46
CA ASP A 418 17.63 3.65 -8.86
C ASP A 418 17.38 4.26 -7.47
N LEU A 419 16.14 4.66 -7.15
CA LEU A 419 15.74 5.31 -5.89
C LEU A 419 15.28 4.32 -4.80
N GLU A 420 14.63 3.20 -5.15
CA GLU A 420 14.28 2.15 -4.17
C GLU A 420 15.51 1.54 -3.47
N LYS A 421 16.70 1.67 -4.08
CA LYS A 421 18.00 1.23 -3.54
C LYS A 421 18.86 2.37 -2.98
N ARG A 422 18.42 3.62 -3.07
CA ARG A 422 19.19 4.78 -2.58
C ARG A 422 18.67 5.27 -1.23
N SER A 423 19.61 5.89 -0.53
CA SER A 423 19.38 6.61 0.71
C SER A 423 18.57 7.90 0.40
N GLY A 424 17.62 8.27 1.25
CA GLY A 424 16.65 9.34 0.98
C GLY A 424 15.50 9.38 1.97
N VAL A 425 14.54 10.28 1.73
CA VAL A 425 13.31 10.43 2.55
C VAL A 425 12.51 9.13 2.54
N THR A 426 12.03 8.70 3.72
CA THR A 426 11.28 7.45 3.81
C THR A 426 9.77 7.70 3.69
N LEU A 427 9.15 7.21 2.62
CA LEU A 427 7.70 7.19 2.46
C LEU A 427 7.18 5.83 2.92
N ILE A 428 6.35 5.79 3.97
CA ILE A 428 5.97 4.54 4.63
C ILE A 428 4.53 4.52 5.11
N THR A 429 3.86 3.37 4.95
CA THR A 429 2.52 3.20 5.53
C THR A 429 2.60 3.10 7.06
N LEU A 430 1.59 3.60 7.78
CA LEU A 430 1.52 3.48 9.25
C LEU A 430 1.71 2.04 9.75
N HIS A 431 1.22 1.04 9.01
CA HIS A 431 1.37 -0.37 9.36
C HIS A 431 2.81 -0.88 9.18
N ALA A 432 3.49 -0.41 8.13
CA ALA A 432 4.88 -0.80 7.85
C ALA A 432 5.88 -0.07 8.74
N ALA A 433 5.49 1.08 9.30
CA ALA A 433 6.34 1.86 10.20
C ALA A 433 6.51 1.20 11.58
N LYS A 434 5.70 0.19 11.92
CA LYS A 434 5.82 -0.54 13.18
C LYS A 434 7.22 -1.15 13.31
N GLY A 435 7.85 -0.93 14.47
CA GLY A 435 9.22 -1.38 14.75
C GLY A 435 10.33 -0.45 14.23
N LEU A 436 9.99 0.58 13.45
CA LEU A 436 10.95 1.57 12.95
C LEU A 436 10.91 2.86 13.79
N GLU A 437 11.85 3.76 13.54
CA GLU A 437 11.96 5.06 14.22
C GLU A 437 12.74 6.05 13.37
N TYR A 438 12.35 7.33 13.44
CA TYR A 438 12.93 8.40 12.64
C TYR A 438 13.07 9.68 13.46
N PRO A 439 14.16 10.45 13.29
CA PRO A 439 14.33 11.76 13.92
C PRO A 439 13.16 12.72 13.65
N VAL A 440 12.71 12.81 12.40
CA VAL A 440 11.65 13.73 11.96
C VAL A 440 10.56 12.96 11.25
N VAL A 441 9.32 13.10 11.71
CA VAL A 441 8.14 12.42 11.16
C VAL A 441 7.07 13.42 10.74
N TYR A 442 6.61 13.28 9.51
CA TYR A 442 5.39 13.90 9.00
C TYR A 442 4.31 12.84 8.88
N LEU A 443 3.15 13.03 9.49
CA LEU A 443 1.98 12.16 9.34
C LEU A 443 0.90 12.91 8.57
N VAL A 444 0.60 12.42 7.36
CA VAL A 444 -0.33 13.08 6.44
C VAL A 444 -1.72 12.46 6.43
N GLY A 445 -2.72 13.29 6.15
CA GLY A 445 -4.12 12.90 6.07
C GLY A 445 -4.71 12.42 7.38
N LEU A 446 -4.53 13.20 8.44
CA LEU A 446 -5.24 13.04 9.71
C LEU A 446 -6.69 13.54 9.58
N GLU A 447 -7.46 12.85 8.73
CA GLU A 447 -8.80 13.25 8.28
C GLU A 447 -9.83 12.14 8.56
N GLU A 448 -11.08 12.52 8.78
CA GLU A 448 -12.19 11.57 8.90
C GLU A 448 -12.37 10.74 7.64
N GLY A 449 -12.51 9.43 7.84
CA GLY A 449 -12.58 8.46 6.76
C GLY A 449 -11.24 8.04 6.16
N ILE A 450 -10.16 8.77 6.43
CA ILE A 450 -8.78 8.32 6.17
C ILE A 450 -8.21 7.71 7.44
N LEU A 451 -8.06 8.50 8.51
CA LEU A 451 -7.59 8.09 9.83
C LEU A 451 -8.40 8.81 10.92
N PRO A 452 -9.48 8.20 11.44
CA PRO A 452 -9.84 6.79 11.30
C PRO A 452 -10.42 6.42 9.92
N HIS A 453 -10.06 5.25 9.42
CA HIS A 453 -10.57 4.75 8.14
C HIS A 453 -12.10 4.49 8.19
N LYS A 454 -12.85 4.86 7.12
CA LYS A 454 -14.33 4.76 7.06
C LYS A 454 -14.87 3.41 7.55
N ARG A 455 -14.27 2.33 7.08
CA ARG A 455 -14.66 0.96 7.44
C ARG A 455 -14.53 0.68 8.95
N SER A 456 -13.48 1.18 9.60
CA SER A 456 -13.26 0.97 11.03
C SER A 456 -14.28 1.75 11.87
N ILE A 457 -14.80 2.86 11.34
CA ILE A 457 -15.92 3.60 11.94
C ILE A 457 -17.20 2.75 11.86
N GLU A 458 -17.49 2.19 10.68
CA GLU A 458 -18.68 1.34 10.44
C GLU A 458 -18.65 0.04 11.26
N GLU A 459 -17.49 -0.58 11.39
CA GLU A 459 -17.30 -1.83 12.14
C GLU A 459 -17.14 -1.61 13.66
N GLY A 460 -17.08 -0.35 14.13
CA GLY A 460 -16.90 -0.03 15.55
C GLY A 460 -15.50 -0.34 16.09
N THR A 461 -14.50 -0.48 15.22
CA THR A 461 -13.10 -0.84 15.55
C THR A 461 -12.18 0.38 15.65
N ARG A 462 -12.73 1.54 16.04
CA ARG A 462 -11.99 2.82 16.17
C ARG A 462 -10.78 2.73 17.10
N ASP A 463 -10.81 1.84 18.10
CA ASP A 463 -9.70 1.59 19.00
C ASP A 463 -8.44 1.05 18.29
N GLU A 464 -8.60 0.29 17.19
CA GLU A 464 -7.47 -0.19 16.36
C GLU A 464 -6.86 0.95 15.54
N GLU A 465 -7.67 1.82 14.95
CA GLU A 465 -7.17 3.01 14.24
C GLU A 465 -6.48 3.99 15.21
N ARG A 466 -6.94 4.06 16.47
CA ARG A 466 -6.27 4.84 17.52
C ARG A 466 -4.90 4.28 17.87
N ARG A 467 -4.76 2.95 17.98
CA ARG A 467 -3.45 2.28 18.14
C ARG A 467 -2.54 2.55 16.94
N LEU A 468 -3.12 2.59 15.74
CA LEU A 468 -2.36 2.88 14.52
C LEU A 468 -1.80 4.31 14.52
N LEU A 469 -2.60 5.30 14.91
CA LEU A 469 -2.12 6.68 15.09
C LEU A 469 -1.09 6.78 16.22
N TYR A 470 -1.30 6.09 17.35
CA TYR A 470 -0.33 5.98 18.44
C TYR A 470 1.02 5.42 17.97
N VAL A 471 1.01 4.34 17.18
CA VAL A 471 2.22 3.78 16.57
C VAL A 471 2.89 4.83 15.70
N GLY A 472 2.14 5.55 14.86
CA GLY A 472 2.65 6.62 14.00
C GLY A 472 3.37 7.74 14.78
N ILE A 473 2.72 8.29 15.81
CA ILE A 473 3.30 9.36 16.65
C ILE A 473 4.58 8.85 17.34
N THR A 474 4.56 7.63 17.88
CA THR A 474 5.72 7.05 18.59
C THR A 474 6.86 6.59 17.65
N ARG A 475 6.75 6.82 16.34
CA ARG A 475 7.89 6.64 15.42
C ARG A 475 8.82 7.85 15.43
N ALA A 476 8.31 9.02 15.82
CA ALA A 476 9.11 10.24 15.87
C ALA A 476 10.01 10.23 17.11
N GLN A 477 11.31 10.46 16.91
CA GLN A 477 12.26 10.63 18.00
C GLN A 477 12.29 12.08 18.49
N VAL A 478 12.37 13.06 17.57
CA VAL A 478 12.61 14.48 17.92
C VAL A 478 11.45 15.37 17.49
N LYS A 479 11.12 15.41 16.20
CA LYS A 479 10.08 16.29 15.63
C LYS A 479 8.93 15.47 15.05
N MET A 480 7.71 15.89 15.38
CA MET A 480 6.47 15.31 14.85
C MET A 480 5.60 16.42 14.29
N THR A 481 5.20 16.27 13.03
CA THR A 481 4.23 17.14 12.36
C THR A 481 3.09 16.28 11.85
N MET A 482 1.86 16.67 12.14
CA MET A 482 0.64 16.05 11.63
C MET A 482 -0.10 17.05 10.74
N THR A 483 -0.63 16.60 9.61
CA THR A 483 -1.36 17.46 8.67
C THR A 483 -2.74 16.89 8.36
N TYR A 484 -3.68 17.78 8.08
CA TYR A 484 -4.97 17.46 7.51
C TYR A 484 -5.36 18.51 6.47
N CYS A 485 -5.98 18.08 5.37
CA CYS A 485 -6.40 18.96 4.28
C CYS A 485 -7.89 19.31 4.40
N ALA A 486 -8.26 20.50 3.93
CA ALA A 486 -9.66 20.90 3.75
C ALA A 486 -10.29 20.23 2.52
N THR A 487 -9.50 20.00 1.46
CA THR A 487 -9.92 19.25 0.27
C THR A 487 -8.84 18.26 -0.17
N ARG A 488 -9.26 17.18 -0.84
CA ARG A 488 -8.34 16.26 -1.54
C ARG A 488 -8.89 15.87 -2.90
N VAL A 489 -8.00 15.63 -3.86
CA VAL A 489 -8.41 15.16 -5.19
C VAL A 489 -8.51 13.65 -5.19
N LYS A 490 -9.73 13.13 -5.30
CA LYS A 490 -10.01 11.70 -5.40
C LYS A 490 -10.70 11.38 -6.72
N TRP A 491 -10.13 10.44 -7.49
CA TRP A 491 -10.64 10.06 -8.82
C TRP A 491 -10.81 11.27 -9.77
N GLY A 492 -9.90 12.25 -9.68
CA GLY A 492 -9.93 13.46 -10.49
C GLY A 492 -11.02 14.47 -10.09
N LYS A 493 -11.68 14.29 -8.95
CA LYS A 493 -12.64 15.25 -8.38
C LYS A 493 -12.16 15.72 -7.01
N GLU A 494 -12.36 17.00 -6.73
CA GLU A 494 -12.16 17.54 -5.39
C GLU A 494 -13.27 17.03 -4.46
N GLU A 495 -12.86 16.39 -3.37
CA GLU A 495 -13.73 16.01 -2.26
C GLU A 495 -13.35 16.86 -1.04
N ALA A 496 -14.36 17.38 -0.33
CA ALA A 496 -14.14 18.04 0.94
C ALA A 496 -13.77 17.01 2.02
N CYS A 497 -12.82 17.39 2.88
CA CYS A 497 -12.31 16.55 3.96
C CYS A 497 -12.64 17.20 5.30
N GLU A 498 -12.87 16.35 6.31
CA GLU A 498 -13.08 16.79 7.69
C GLU A 498 -11.89 16.37 8.54
N ALA A 499 -11.47 17.24 9.47
CA ALA A 499 -10.39 16.93 10.40
C ALA A 499 -10.72 15.71 11.27
N SER A 500 -9.74 14.83 11.51
CA SER A 500 -9.94 13.62 12.30
C SER A 500 -10.47 13.91 13.70
N SER A 501 -11.45 13.13 14.12
CA SER A 501 -11.96 13.13 15.50
C SER A 501 -10.87 12.80 16.53
N PHE A 502 -9.77 12.14 16.15
CA PHE A 502 -8.64 11.87 17.06
C PHE A 502 -7.89 13.12 17.48
N ILE A 503 -7.95 14.21 16.71
CA ILE A 503 -7.30 15.48 17.08
C ILE A 503 -7.82 15.98 18.44
N ARG A 504 -9.13 15.87 18.68
CA ARG A 504 -9.76 16.28 19.95
C ARG A 504 -9.37 15.42 21.16
N GLU A 505 -8.73 14.27 20.91
CA GLU A 505 -8.25 13.36 21.94
C GLU A 505 -6.81 13.66 22.35
N LEU A 506 -6.12 14.57 21.65
CA LEU A 506 -4.74 14.95 21.94
C LEU A 506 -4.68 16.06 23.00
N ASN A 507 -3.59 16.08 23.79
CA ASN A 507 -3.38 17.14 24.77
C ASN A 507 -2.91 18.45 24.09
N PRO A 508 -3.70 19.54 24.14
CA PRO A 508 -3.34 20.80 23.49
C PRO A 508 -2.09 21.45 24.09
N ASP A 509 -1.74 21.16 25.36
CA ASP A 509 -0.54 21.72 25.99
C ASP A 509 0.77 21.28 25.30
N TRP A 510 0.72 20.20 24.52
CA TRP A 510 1.86 19.63 23.80
C TRP A 510 1.75 19.78 22.28
N ILE A 511 0.78 20.55 21.81
CA ILE A 511 0.51 20.76 20.39
C ILE A 511 0.60 22.24 20.04
N HIS A 512 1.25 22.53 18.92
CA HIS A 512 1.18 23.82 18.25
C HIS A 512 0.28 23.69 17.02
N GLU A 513 -0.91 24.30 17.06
CA GLU A 513 -1.84 24.32 15.94
C GLU A 513 -1.62 25.58 15.10
N GLU A 514 -1.50 25.42 13.79
CA GLU A 514 -1.31 26.53 12.84
C GLU A 514 -1.99 26.26 11.49
N GLY A 515 -2.45 27.31 10.82
CA GLY A 515 -2.98 27.23 9.47
C GLY A 515 -1.93 27.50 8.40
N TYR A 516 -2.15 26.95 7.20
CA TYR A 516 -1.31 27.25 6.05
C TYR A 516 -1.20 28.75 5.76
N GLU A 517 -2.29 29.51 5.95
CA GLU A 517 -2.28 30.97 5.78
C GLU A 517 -1.38 31.67 6.81
N ASP A 518 -1.33 31.17 8.05
CA ASP A 518 -0.46 31.72 9.10
C ASP A 518 1.02 31.46 8.77
N ILE A 519 1.32 30.28 8.23
CA ILE A 519 2.67 29.90 7.80
C ILE A 519 3.12 30.77 6.62
N MET A 520 2.26 30.97 5.62
CA MET A 520 2.58 31.78 4.45
C MET A 520 2.61 33.29 4.75
N GLY A 521 1.86 33.71 5.78
CA GLY A 521 1.74 35.11 6.21
C GLY A 521 2.77 35.54 7.26
N ALA A 522 3.47 34.60 7.89
CA ALA A 522 4.60 34.91 8.76
C ALA A 522 5.71 35.57 7.92
N GLU A 523 5.98 36.86 8.14
CA GLU A 523 7.04 37.58 7.44
C GLU A 523 8.35 36.79 7.55
N ALA A 524 8.84 36.29 6.41
CA ALA A 524 10.15 35.67 6.32
C ALA A 524 11.19 36.58 6.98
N SER A 525 12.01 36.01 7.85
CA SER A 525 13.05 36.79 8.53
C SER A 525 13.98 37.43 7.48
N GLU A 526 14.53 38.63 7.77
CA GLU A 526 15.47 39.30 6.86
C GLU A 526 16.68 38.40 6.49
N GLU A 527 16.99 37.39 7.30
CA GLU A 527 18.02 36.38 7.02
C GLU A 527 17.57 35.35 5.97
N GLU A 528 16.34 34.85 6.03
CA GLU A 528 15.79 33.89 5.04
C GLU A 528 15.63 34.55 3.67
N LEU A 529 15.19 35.81 3.62
CA LEU A 529 15.09 36.57 2.37
C LEU A 529 16.48 36.82 1.76
N ARG A 530 17.49 37.12 2.57
CA ARG A 530 18.86 37.30 2.05
C ARG A 530 19.47 35.99 1.56
N GLY A 531 19.22 34.86 2.23
CA GLY A 531 19.63 33.53 1.77
C GLY A 531 18.98 33.15 0.44
N PHE A 532 17.66 33.36 0.34
CA PHE A 532 16.88 33.06 -0.86
C PHE A 532 17.31 33.90 -2.09
N PHE A 533 17.49 35.22 -1.92
CA PHE A 533 17.93 36.09 -3.01
C PHE A 533 19.41 35.87 -3.39
N SER A 534 20.27 35.51 -2.44
CA SER A 534 21.67 35.13 -2.74
C SER A 534 21.72 33.85 -3.58
N ALA A 535 20.97 32.81 -3.19
CA ALA A 535 20.90 31.55 -3.92
C ALA A 535 20.28 31.71 -5.32
N MET A 536 19.28 32.58 -5.47
CA MET A 536 18.71 32.91 -6.77
C MET A 536 19.65 33.70 -7.68
N SER A 537 20.46 34.61 -7.12
CA SER A 537 21.42 35.39 -7.90
C SER A 537 22.58 34.51 -8.39
N ASP A 538 23.04 33.58 -7.55
CA ASP A 538 24.09 32.62 -7.92
C ASP A 538 23.61 31.64 -9.02
N MET A 539 22.31 31.33 -9.10
CA MET A 539 21.71 30.51 -10.18
C MET A 539 21.47 31.26 -11.49
N LEU A 540 21.52 32.59 -11.49
CA LEU A 540 21.34 33.43 -12.69
C LEU A 540 22.68 33.87 -13.29
N ASP A 541 23.77 33.74 -12.53
CA ASP A 541 25.13 34.08 -12.94
C ASP A 541 25.98 32.85 -13.39
N GLU A 542 25.40 31.63 -13.36
CA GLU A 542 25.89 30.41 -14.06
C GLU A 542 25.08 30.12 -15.34
#